data_AF-A0A934S1Y8-F1
#
_entry.id   AF-A0A934S1Y8-F1
#
_cell.length_a   1.000
_cell.length_b   1.000
_cell.length_c   1.000
_cell.angle_alpha   90.00
_cell.angle_beta   90.00
_cell.angle_gamma   90.00
#
_symmetry.space_group_name_H-M   'P 1'
#
loop_
_entity.id
_entity.type
_entity.pdbx_description
1 polymer ?
#
loop_
_entity_poly.entity_id
_entity_poly.type
_entity_poly.pdbx_seq_one_letter_code
_entity_poly.pdbx_strand_id
1 'polypeptide(L)' 'MKTSIITLFGVATLFSFTSCAEMGPNAQRGAATGAGIGAVSGAIIGHQSGRELEGAALGAAIGGGAGAVYGDTKDKQGYR' A
#
# COMPACT_ATOMS: atom_id res chain seq x y z
N MET A 1 -12.86 3.57 -21.97
CA MET A 1 -11.76 2.95 -22.75
C MET A 1 -10.37 3.26 -22.18
N LYS A 2 -10.10 4.49 -21.70
CA LYS A 2 -8.79 4.88 -21.11
C LYS A 2 -8.45 4.19 -19.78
N THR A 3 -9.46 3.98 -18.94
CA THR A 3 -9.33 3.50 -17.56
C THR A 3 -9.04 2.00 -17.46
N SER A 4 -9.42 1.21 -18.46
CA SER A 4 -9.29 -0.25 -18.45
C SER A 4 -7.83 -0.76 -18.53
N ILE A 5 -6.92 0.03 -19.11
CA ILE A 5 -5.50 -0.33 -19.21
C ILE A 5 -4.79 -0.15 -17.86
N ILE A 6 -5.20 0.83 -17.06
CA ILE A 6 -4.63 1.12 -15.73
C ILE A 6 -5.04 0.02 -14.73
N THR A 7 -6.28 -0.48 -14.82
CA THR A 7 -6.77 -1.58 -13.96
C THR A 7 -6.11 -2.92 -14.29
N LEU A 8 -5.75 -3.18 -15.56
CA LEU A 8 -5.17 -4.44 -16.01
C LEU A 8 -3.71 -4.61 -15.57
N PHE A 9 -2.94 -3.51 -15.51
CA PHE A 9 -1.54 -3.52 -15.06
C PHE A 9 -1.41 -3.63 -13.52
N GLY A 10 -2.41 -3.16 -12.77
CA GLY A 10 -2.40 -3.15 -11.30
C GLY A 10 -2.68 -4.49 -10.63
N VAL A 11 -3.34 -5.43 -11.33
CA VAL A 11 -3.73 -6.73 -10.73
C VAL A 11 -2.58 -7.76 -10.73
N ALA A 12 -1.58 -7.59 -11.61
CA ALA A 12 -0.49 -8.56 -11.79
C ALA A 12 0.56 -8.51 -10.66
N THR A 13 0.60 -7.43 -9.86
CA THR A 13 1.60 -7.23 -8.80
C THR A 13 1.17 -7.75 -7.43
N LEU A 14 -0.09 -8.21 -7.30
CA LEU A 14 -0.71 -8.56 -6.01
C LEU A 14 -0.35 -9.96 -5.49
N PHE A 15 0.32 -10.80 -6.27
CA PHE A 15 0.50 -12.22 -5.91
C PHE A 15 1.81 -12.56 -5.19
N SER A 16 2.67 -11.58 -4.86
CA SER A 16 4.06 -11.88 -4.43
C SER A 16 4.36 -11.77 -2.93
N PHE A 17 3.41 -11.43 -2.05
CA PHE A 17 3.75 -11.21 -0.63
C PHE A 17 2.78 -11.87 0.35
N THR A 18 2.78 -13.21 0.39
CA THR A 18 2.41 -13.94 1.60
C THR A 18 3.67 -14.57 2.18
N SER A 19 4.35 -13.82 3.04
CA SER A 19 5.21 -14.40 4.04
C SER A 19 4.76 -13.82 5.37
N CYS A 20 4.10 -14.66 6.16
CA CYS A 20 3.64 -14.35 7.50
C CYS A 20 4.88 -14.17 8.38
N ALA A 21 5.44 -12.96 8.37
CA ALA A 21 6.58 -12.57 9.19
C ALA A 21 6.10 -11.64 10.30
N GLU A 22 6.55 -11.90 11.54
CA GLU A 22 6.34 -11.01 12.69
C GLU A 22 6.83 -9.61 12.34
N MET A 23 5.89 -8.67 12.27
CA MET A 23 6.13 -7.32 11.80
C MET A 23 6.82 -6.51 12.91
N GLY A 24 8.02 -6.01 12.64
CA GLY A 24 8.76 -5.18 13.59
C GLY A 24 8.14 -3.78 13.79
N PRO A 25 8.61 -3.02 14.79
CA PRO A 25 8.05 -1.71 15.13
C PRO A 25 8.20 -0.68 14.00
N ASN A 26 9.25 -0.74 13.18
CA ASN A 26 9.37 0.15 12.02
C ASN A 26 8.50 -0.33 10.85
N ALA A 27 8.33 -1.63 10.67
CA ALA A 27 7.37 -2.19 9.72
C ALA A 27 5.94 -1.74 10.02
N GLN A 28 5.49 -1.82 11.28
CA GLN A 28 4.16 -1.36 11.67
C GLN A 28 3.98 0.15 11.48
N ARG A 29 4.98 0.96 11.86
CA ARG A 29 4.94 2.42 11.63
C ARG A 29 4.94 2.77 10.16
N GLY A 30 5.76 2.09 9.38
CA GLY A 30 5.82 2.22 7.92
C GLY A 30 4.50 1.86 7.29
N ALA A 31 3.88 0.76 7.72
CA ALA A 31 2.56 0.32 7.25
C ALA A 31 1.48 1.33 7.58
N ALA A 32 1.40 1.82 8.82
CA ALA A 32 0.40 2.80 9.23
C ALA A 32 0.56 4.13 8.47
N THR A 33 1.80 4.62 8.34
CA THR A 33 2.09 5.87 7.64
C THR A 33 1.83 5.73 6.14
N GLY A 34 2.30 4.64 5.54
CA GLY A 34 2.08 4.33 4.13
C GLY A 34 0.59 4.13 3.81
N ALA A 35 -0.15 3.46 4.69
CA ALA A 35 -1.60 3.30 4.55
C ALA A 35 -2.32 4.65 4.66
N GLY A 36 -1.93 5.52 5.59
CA GLY A 36 -2.52 6.85 5.72
C GLY A 36 -2.29 7.71 4.49
N ILE A 37 -1.04 7.80 4.02
CA ILE A 37 -0.69 8.57 2.81
C ILE A 37 -1.37 7.97 1.58
N GLY A 38 -1.34 6.65 1.45
CA GLY A 38 -1.97 5.92 0.36
C GLY A 38 -3.49 6.10 0.35
N ALA A 39 -4.14 6.09 1.51
CA ALA A 39 -5.57 6.32 1.65
C ALA A 39 -5.96 7.73 1.19
N VAL A 40 -5.24 8.75 1.64
CA VAL A 40 -5.52 10.14 1.25
C VAL A 40 -5.31 10.33 -0.25
N SER A 41 -4.18 9.86 -0.77
CA SER A 41 -3.85 9.96 -2.21
C SER A 41 -4.88 9.22 -3.06
N GLY A 42 -5.23 8.01 -2.64
CA GLY A 42 -6.21 7.16 -3.29
C GLY A 42 -7.63 7.72 -3.21
N ALA A 43 -8.00 8.36 -2.09
CA ALA A 43 -9.28 9.06 -1.95
C ALA A 43 -9.39 10.20 -2.95
N ILE A 44 -8.36 11.05 -3.07
CA ILE A 44 -8.33 12.18 -4.01
C ILE A 44 -8.49 11.69 -5.46
N ILE A 45 -7.72 10.67 -5.85
CA ILE A 45 -7.77 10.09 -7.20
C ILE A 45 -9.13 9.40 -7.44
N GLY A 46 -9.63 8.66 -6.45
CA GLY A 46 -10.91 7.97 -6.48
C GLY A 46 -12.09 8.95 -6.57
N HIS A 47 -12.01 10.08 -5.88
CA HIS A 47 -13.02 11.14 -5.86
C HIS A 47 -13.30 11.70 -7.26
N GLN A 48 -12.25 11.88 -8.07
CA GLN A 48 -12.39 12.33 -9.47
C GLN A 48 -13.23 11.38 -10.35
N SER A 49 -13.36 10.12 -9.94
CA SER A 49 -14.15 9.09 -10.63
C SER A 49 -15.41 8.67 -9.87
N GLY A 50 -15.77 9.37 -8.80
CA GLY A 50 -16.90 9.01 -7.93
C GLY A 50 -16.68 7.74 -7.08
N ARG A 51 -15.43 7.29 -6.96
CA ARG A 51 -15.02 6.07 -6.24
C ARG A 51 -14.01 6.40 -5.14
N GLU A 52 -14.31 7.42 -4.35
CA GLU A 52 -13.42 7.91 -3.29
C GLU A 52 -13.06 6.81 -2.28
N LEU A 53 -14.06 6.09 -1.77
CA LEU A 53 -13.85 5.05 -0.77
C LEU A 53 -13.01 3.88 -1.33
N GLU A 54 -13.24 3.53 -2.59
CA GLU A 54 -12.53 2.43 -3.25
C GLU A 54 -11.09 2.82 -3.59
N GLY A 55 -10.88 4.07 -4.02
CA GLY A 55 -9.54 4.63 -4.20
C GLY A 55 -8.80 4.72 -2.87
N ALA A 56 -9.45 5.16 -1.80
CA ALA A 56 -8.89 5.23 -0.45
C ALA A 56 -8.51 3.84 0.07
N ALA A 57 -9.40 2.85 -0.04
CA ALA A 57 -9.13 1.49 0.41
C ALA A 57 -7.98 0.85 -0.37
N LEU A 58 -7.96 1.01 -1.69
CA LEU A 58 -6.90 0.46 -2.55
C LEU A 58 -5.56 1.16 -2.28
N GLY A 59 -5.58 2.48 -2.15
CA GLY A 59 -4.41 3.27 -1.81
C GLY A 59 -3.87 2.92 -0.42
N ALA A 60 -4.74 2.72 0.57
CA ALA A 60 -4.37 2.29 1.92
C ALA A 60 -3.73 0.90 1.91
N ALA A 61 -4.31 -0.05 1.17
CA ALA A 61 -3.79 -1.41 1.06
C ALA A 61 -2.39 -1.43 0.40
N ILE A 62 -2.23 -0.73 -0.72
CA ILE A 62 -0.96 -0.66 -1.45
C ILE A 62 0.09 0.11 -0.63
N GLY A 63 -0.28 1.28 -0.10
CA GLY A 63 0.62 2.12 0.69
C GLY A 63 1.02 1.44 2.01
N GLY A 64 0.09 0.75 2.65
CA GLY A 64 0.35 -0.02 3.88
C GLY A 64 1.25 -1.22 3.64
N GLY A 65 1.01 -1.97 2.57
CA GLY A 65 1.88 -3.08 2.18
C GLY A 65 3.29 -2.62 1.84
N ALA A 66 3.43 -1.56 1.03
CA ALA A 66 4.73 -1.01 0.67
C ALA A 66 5.48 -0.44 1.91
N GLY A 67 4.75 0.25 2.78
CA GLY A 67 5.29 0.78 4.03
C GLY A 67 5.74 -0.30 5.01
N ALA A 68 5.01 -1.41 5.10
CA ALA A 68 5.39 -2.57 5.92
C ALA A 68 6.71 -3.18 5.44
N VAL A 69 6.85 -3.44 4.15
CA VAL A 69 8.07 -4.04 3.56
C VAL A 69 9.28 -3.11 3.74
N TYR A 70 9.09 -1.80 3.51
CA TYR A 70 10.16 -0.84 3.68
C TYR A 70 10.59 -0.69 5.16
N GLY A 71 9.63 -0.71 6.09
CA GLY A 71 9.91 -0.66 7.52
C GLY A 71 10.56 -1.94 8.05
N ASP A 72 10.17 -3.11 7.55
CA ASP A 72 10.78 -4.41 7.89
C ASP A 72 12.26 -4.46 7.50
N THR A 73 12.61 -3.86 6.36
CA THR A 73 14.02 -3.73 5.96
C THR A 73 14.83 -2.89 6.96
N LYS A 74 14.22 -1.83 7.53
CA LYS A 74 14.86 -1.00 8.55
C LYS A 74 14.96 -1.71 9.91
N ASP A 75 13.95 -2.48 10.28
CA ASP A 75 13.99 -3.32 11.49
C ASP A 75 15.16 -4.31 11.42
N LYS A 76 15.38 -4.94 10.26
CA LYS A 76 16.49 -5.88 10.03
C LYS A 76 17.86 -5.19 10.01
N GLN A 77 17.94 -3.96 9.51
CA GLN A 77 19.18 -3.17 9.50
C GLN A 77 19.56 -2.65 10.89
N GLY A 78 18.57 -2.28 11.72
CA GLY A 78 18.79 -1.82 13.10
C GLY A 78 19.26 -2.92 14.07
N TYR A 79 19.28 -4.18 13.63
CA TYR A 79 19.84 -5.31 14.38
C TYR A 79 21.34 -5.56 14.08
N ARG A 80 21.97 -4.73 13.23
CA ARG A 80 23.42 -4.78 12.95
C ARG A 80 24.15 -3.66 13.67
#